data_AF-A0E381-F1
#
_entry.id   AF-A0E381-F1
#
_cell.length_a   1.000
_cell.length_b   1.000
_cell.length_c   1.000
_cell.angle_alpha   90.00
_cell.angle_beta   90.00
_cell.angle_gamma   90.00
#
_symmetry.space_group_name_H-M   'P 1'
#
loop_
_entity.id
_entity.type
_entity.pdbx_description
1 polymer ?
#
loop_
_entity_poly.entity_id
_entity_poly.type
_entity_poly.pdbx_seq_one_letter_code
_entity_poly.pdbx_strand_id
1 'polypeptide(L)'
;MAINNGMVVHFRVNCEFVFKGWSTTSDETGLFFFGCLIVMFYCMLHMNLYTVKLILPKNLIVDICWYLVYALSGIMVMQLIMTMNGWVNVAVIIGSTIGYSIQESWSQIYEKENQAPPGGCEFCN
;
A
#
# COMPACT_ATOMS: atom_id res chain seq x y z
N MET A 1 0.70 -40.28 10.55
CA MET A 1 1.57 -39.11 10.30
C MET A 1 0.67 -38.02 9.73
N ALA A 2 0.02 -37.25 10.61
CA ALA A 2 -0.93 -36.24 10.19
C ALA A 2 -0.15 -34.97 9.82
N ILE A 3 -0.12 -34.65 8.53
CA ILE A 3 0.41 -33.37 8.06
C ILE A 3 -0.65 -32.33 8.39
N ASN A 4 -0.42 -31.58 9.47
CA ASN A 4 -1.21 -30.41 9.83
C ASN A 4 -0.86 -29.29 8.83
N ASN A 5 -1.42 -29.34 7.63
CA ASN A 5 -1.22 -28.39 6.53
C ASN A 5 -1.95 -27.05 6.77
N GLY A 6 -2.09 -26.63 8.02
CA GLY A 6 -2.53 -25.27 8.34
C GLY A 6 -1.34 -24.33 8.25
N MET A 7 -1.39 -23.33 7.38
CA MET A 7 -0.45 -22.21 7.44
C MET A 7 -0.72 -21.46 8.75
N VAL A 8 0.05 -21.76 9.80
CA VAL A 8 -0.18 -21.19 11.13
C VAL A 8 0.43 -19.79 11.17
N VAL A 9 -0.43 -18.78 11.33
CA VAL A 9 0.02 -17.41 11.60
C VAL A 9 0.73 -17.40 12.95
N HIS A 10 1.95 -16.85 12.99
CA HIS A 10 2.74 -16.76 14.20
C HIS A 10 2.75 -15.33 14.74
N PHE A 11 2.49 -15.19 16.04
CA PHE A 11 2.54 -13.90 16.76
C PHE A 11 3.84 -13.79 17.56
N ARG A 12 4.99 -13.84 16.87
CA ARG A 12 6.31 -13.68 17.48
C ARG A 12 6.95 -12.37 17.02
N VAL A 13 7.82 -11.84 17.88
CA VAL A 13 8.65 -10.67 17.60
C VAL A 13 9.79 -11.03 16.64
N ASN A 14 10.17 -12.30 16.55
CA ASN A 14 11.12 -12.79 15.56
C ASN A 14 10.46 -12.79 14.16
N CYS A 15 10.93 -11.91 13.29
CA CYS A 15 10.43 -11.82 11.92
C CYS A 15 11.57 -11.52 10.95
N GLU A 16 11.60 -12.23 9.83
CA GLU A 16 12.29 -11.79 8.62
C GLU A 16 11.30 -10.96 7.82
N PHE A 17 11.65 -9.70 7.54
CA PHE A 17 10.87 -8.86 6.63
C PHE A 17 11.22 -9.23 5.18
N VAL A 18 10.97 -8.31 4.23
CA VAL A 18 11.17 -8.55 2.79
C VAL A 18 12.63 -8.77 2.40
N PHE A 19 13.57 -8.14 3.11
CA PHE A 19 15.00 -8.28 2.86
C PHE A 19 15.64 -9.13 3.94
N LYS A 20 16.50 -10.09 3.56
CA LYS A 20 17.27 -10.90 4.52
C LYS A 20 18.11 -10.08 5.50
N GLY A 21 18.52 -8.87 5.10
CA GLY A 21 19.25 -7.93 5.96
C GLY A 21 18.36 -7.21 6.99
N TRP A 22 17.04 -7.35 6.89
CA TRP A 22 16.08 -6.77 7.81
C TRP A 22 15.33 -7.88 8.54
N SER A 23 16.00 -8.44 9.54
CA SER A 23 15.43 -9.40 10.48
C SER A 23 15.43 -8.81 11.89
N THR A 24 14.57 -9.35 12.73
CA THR A 24 14.43 -8.93 14.13
C THR A 24 14.52 -10.16 15.02
N THR A 25 15.27 -10.03 16.11
CA THR A 25 15.35 -11.05 17.16
C THR A 25 14.54 -10.64 18.40
N SER A 26 14.35 -11.58 19.33
CA SER A 26 13.37 -11.42 20.43
C SER A 26 13.76 -10.32 21.41
N ASP A 27 15.04 -10.00 21.47
CA ASP A 27 15.58 -8.94 22.32
C ASP A 27 15.41 -7.54 21.68
N GLU A 28 15.01 -7.47 20.41
CA GLU A 28 14.92 -6.25 19.60
C GLU A 28 13.47 -5.83 19.36
N THR A 29 12.63 -5.91 20.40
CA THR A 29 11.19 -5.63 20.31
C THR A 29 10.89 -4.21 19.77
N GLY A 30 11.74 -3.23 20.09
CA GLY A 30 11.60 -1.87 19.56
C GLY A 30 11.81 -1.78 18.04
N LEU A 31 12.79 -2.51 17.50
CA LEU A 31 13.09 -2.55 16.07
C LEU A 31 11.95 -3.24 15.30
N PHE A 32 11.37 -4.28 15.89
CA PHE A 32 10.19 -4.94 15.34
C PHE A 32 8.99 -4.01 15.24
N PHE A 33 8.69 -3.26 16.31
CA PHE A 33 7.58 -2.29 16.29
C PHE A 33 7.82 -1.18 15.26
N PHE A 34 9.06 -0.69 15.17
CA PHE A 34 9.44 0.29 14.15
C PHE A 34 9.29 -0.28 12.72
N GLY A 35 9.65 -1.54 12.50
CA GLY A 35 9.39 -2.24 11.24
C GLY A 35 7.91 -2.31 10.89
N CYS A 36 7.04 -2.64 11.86
CA CYS A 36 5.60 -2.64 11.66
C CYS A 36 5.05 -1.25 11.32
N LEU A 37 5.55 -0.19 11.97
CA LEU A 37 5.19 1.19 11.62
C LEU A 37 5.60 1.57 10.20
N ILE A 38 6.81 1.19 9.77
CA ILE A 38 7.26 1.41 8.39
C ILE A 38 6.38 0.66 7.41
N VAL A 39 6.05 -0.60 7.67
CA VAL A 39 5.15 -1.41 6.84
C VAL A 39 3.78 -0.74 6.73
N MET A 40 3.22 -0.28 7.85
CA MET A 40 1.95 0.43 7.86
C MET A 40 1.99 1.70 7.00
N PHE A 41 3.05 2.52 7.16
CA PHE A 41 3.23 3.74 6.37
C PHE A 41 3.44 3.43 4.88
N TYR A 42 4.19 2.38 4.57
CA TYR A 42 4.42 1.89 3.21
C TYR A 42 3.11 1.48 2.53
N CYS A 43 2.28 0.68 3.19
CA CYS A 43 0.98 0.27 2.67
C CYS A 43 0.03 1.46 2.46
N MET A 44 0.06 2.44 3.37
CA MET A 44 -0.70 3.68 3.20
C MET A 44 -0.26 4.45 1.94
N LEU A 45 1.04 4.56 1.70
CA LEU A 45 1.57 5.19 0.49
C LEU A 45 1.27 4.40 -0.78
N HIS A 46 1.35 3.06 -0.72
CA HIS A 46 1.06 2.18 -1.85
C HIS A 46 -0.34 2.44 -2.42
N MET A 47 -1.36 2.57 -1.56
CA MET A 47 -2.73 2.90 -1.99
C MET A 47 -2.79 4.25 -2.72
N ASN A 48 -2.05 5.25 -2.22
CA ASN A 48 -2.03 6.58 -2.80
C ASN A 48 -1.25 6.69 -4.12
N LEU A 49 -0.48 5.67 -4.53
CA LEU A 49 0.17 5.65 -5.84
C LEU A 49 -0.85 5.76 -6.99
N TYR A 50 -2.05 5.20 -6.83
CA TYR A 50 -3.07 5.36 -7.86
C TYR A 50 -3.42 6.84 -8.10
N THR A 51 -3.58 7.62 -7.03
CA THR A 51 -3.91 9.05 -7.11
C THR A 51 -2.79 9.86 -7.74
N VAL A 52 -1.53 9.58 -7.38
CA VAL A 52 -0.36 10.31 -7.96
C VAL A 52 -0.31 10.16 -9.47
N LYS A 53 -0.76 9.02 -10.00
CA LYS A 53 -0.84 8.81 -11.45
C LYS A 53 -1.71 9.84 -12.16
N LEU A 54 -2.78 10.33 -11.52
CA LEU A 54 -3.69 11.31 -12.11
C LEU A 54 -3.04 12.68 -12.33
N ILE A 55 -1.96 12.98 -11.61
CA ILE A 55 -1.24 14.26 -11.64
C ILE A 55 -0.06 14.20 -12.61
N LEU A 56 0.43 13.01 -12.95
CA LEU A 56 1.60 12.84 -13.81
C LEU A 56 1.30 13.26 -15.26
N PRO A 57 2.30 13.85 -15.96
CA PRO A 57 2.14 14.20 -17.36
C PRO A 57 1.94 12.94 -18.20
N LYS A 58 1.00 13.00 -19.15
CA LYS A 58 0.72 11.91 -20.08
C LYS A 58 1.88 11.72 -21.05
N ASN A 59 2.81 10.83 -20.71
CA ASN A 59 3.97 10.47 -21.51
C ASN A 59 4.19 8.96 -21.39
N LEU A 60 4.35 8.29 -22.52
CA LEU A 60 4.52 6.84 -22.60
C LEU A 60 5.69 6.33 -21.73
N ILE A 61 6.82 7.04 -21.67
CA ILE A 61 7.96 6.64 -20.85
C ILE A 61 7.62 6.77 -19.36
N VAL A 62 6.97 7.87 -18.97
CA VAL A 62 6.54 8.12 -17.59
C VAL A 62 5.52 7.06 -17.16
N ASP A 63 4.57 6.73 -18.02
CA ASP A 63 3.58 5.68 -17.76
C ASP A 63 4.24 4.32 -17.55
N ILE A 64 5.17 3.91 -18.42
CA ILE A 64 5.89 2.64 -18.28
C ILE A 64 6.67 2.60 -16.98
N CYS A 65 7.44 3.65 -16.66
CA CYS A 65 8.17 3.75 -15.41
C CYS A 65 7.23 3.71 -14.20
N TRP A 66 6.08 4.38 -14.28
CA TRP A 66 5.09 4.40 -13.22
C TRP A 66 4.49 3.02 -12.95
N TYR A 67 4.07 2.32 -14.01
CA TYR A 67 3.54 0.97 -13.89
C TYR A 67 4.58 -0.02 -13.35
N LEU A 68 5.86 0.15 -13.70
CA LEU A 68 6.94 -0.66 -13.14
C LEU A 68 7.08 -0.45 -11.62
N VAL A 69 7.09 0.81 -11.17
CA VAL A 69 7.14 1.16 -9.74
C VAL A 69 5.93 0.61 -9.00
N TYR A 70 4.73 0.77 -9.57
CA TYR A 70 3.49 0.26 -9.00
C TYR A 70 3.49 -1.27 -8.87
N ALA A 71 3.92 -1.98 -9.93
CA ALA A 71 4.03 -3.44 -9.92
C ALA A 71 5.05 -3.95 -8.89
N LEU A 72 6.24 -3.33 -8.83
CA LEU A 72 7.24 -3.64 -7.82
C LEU A 72 6.70 -3.41 -6.41
N SER A 73 5.96 -2.32 -6.20
CA SER A 73 5.35 -2.03 -4.91
C SER A 73 4.31 -3.08 -4.50
N GLY A 74 3.47 -3.54 -5.45
CA GLY A 74 2.52 -4.63 -5.20
C GLY A 74 3.22 -5.95 -4.83
N ILE A 75 4.34 -6.27 -5.47
CA ILE A 75 5.16 -7.44 -5.12
C ILE A 75 5.67 -7.33 -3.67
N MET A 76 6.11 -6.15 -3.22
CA MET A 76 6.57 -5.96 -1.84
C MET A 76 5.44 -6.16 -0.83
N VAL A 77 4.24 -5.64 -1.09
CA VAL A 77 3.05 -5.87 -0.23
C VAL A 77 2.70 -7.36 -0.17
N MET A 78 2.76 -8.06 -1.29
CA MET A 78 2.54 -9.51 -1.32
C MET A 78 3.57 -10.27 -0.47
N GLN A 79 4.85 -9.92 -0.58
CA GLN A 79 5.91 -10.51 0.24
C GLN A 79 5.69 -10.27 1.73
N LEU A 80 5.22 -9.08 2.12
CA LEU A 80 4.89 -8.76 3.51
C LEU A 80 3.78 -9.66 4.07
N ILE A 81 2.71 -9.90 3.29
CA ILE A 81 1.62 -10.80 3.70
C ILE A 81 2.10 -12.26 3.81
N MET A 82 3.01 -12.67 2.92
CA MET A 82 3.60 -14.01 2.92
C MET A 82 4.57 -14.27 4.08
N THR A 83 4.94 -13.26 4.89
CA THR A 83 5.78 -13.46 6.08
C THR A 83 5.09 -14.30 7.17
N MET A 84 3.76 -14.49 7.08
CA MET A 84 2.95 -15.24 8.06
C MET A 84 3.09 -14.72 9.51
N ASN A 85 3.58 -13.50 9.69
CA ASN A 85 3.64 -12.83 10.98
C ASN A 85 2.34 -12.06 11.22
N GLY A 86 1.62 -12.43 12.29
CA GLY A 86 0.32 -11.85 12.60
C GLY A 86 0.36 -10.33 12.82
N TRP A 87 1.41 -9.81 13.46
CA TRP A 87 1.55 -8.38 13.72
C TRP A 87 1.83 -7.58 12.45
N VAL A 88 2.68 -8.11 11.56
CA VAL A 88 2.97 -7.49 10.27
C VAL A 88 1.70 -7.46 9.42
N ASN A 89 0.93 -8.55 9.40
CA ASN A 89 -0.35 -8.59 8.68
C ASN A 89 -1.36 -7.58 9.23
N VAL A 90 -1.46 -7.41 10.55
CA VAL A 90 -2.30 -6.37 11.16
C VAL A 90 -1.83 -4.97 10.72
N ALA A 91 -0.53 -4.71 10.70
CA ALA A 91 0.02 -3.44 10.24
C ALA A 91 -0.29 -3.17 8.75
N VAL A 92 -0.19 -4.19 7.89
CA VAL A 92 -0.57 -4.12 6.47
C VAL A 92 -2.05 -3.77 6.31
N ILE A 93 -2.93 -4.44 7.07
CA ILE A 93 -4.39 -4.20 7.01
C ILE A 93 -4.70 -2.76 7.44
N ILE A 94 -4.20 -2.33 8.60
CA ILE A 94 -4.43 -0.97 9.13
C ILE A 94 -3.90 0.08 8.14
N GLY A 95 -2.66 -0.09 7.65
CA GLY A 95 -2.04 0.84 6.70
C GLY A 95 -2.83 0.95 5.40
N SER A 96 -3.31 -0.19 4.88
CA SER A 96 -4.13 -0.24 3.67
C SER A 96 -5.51 0.41 3.88
N THR A 97 -6.15 0.19 5.02
CA THR A 97 -7.44 0.81 5.36
C THR A 97 -7.34 2.33 5.46
N ILE A 98 -6.31 2.84 6.14
CA ILE A 98 -6.05 4.28 6.23
C ILE A 98 -5.74 4.84 4.83
N GLY A 99 -4.88 4.17 4.07
CA GLY A 99 -4.51 4.56 2.71
C GLY A 99 -5.72 4.65 1.78
N TYR A 100 -6.62 3.67 1.84
CA TYR A 100 -7.87 3.66 1.07
C TYR A 100 -8.78 4.84 1.43
N SER A 101 -8.97 5.11 2.72
CA SER A 101 -9.82 6.21 3.19
C SER A 101 -9.31 7.58 2.71
N ILE A 102 -7.98 7.75 2.71
CA ILE A 102 -7.32 8.96 2.17
C ILE A 102 -7.52 9.02 0.65
N GLN A 103 -7.27 7.94 -0.07
CA GLN A 103 -7.42 7.86 -1.52
C GLN A 103 -8.84 8.22 -1.98
N GLU A 104 -9.86 7.67 -1.31
CA GLU A 104 -11.27 7.97 -1.59
C GLU A 104 -11.55 9.48 -1.46
N SER A 105 -11.05 10.09 -0.39
CA SER A 105 -11.20 11.53 -0.14
C SER A 105 -10.59 12.38 -1.27
N TRP A 106 -9.39 12.01 -1.73
CA TRP A 106 -8.72 12.72 -2.84
C TRP A 106 -9.41 12.53 -4.19
N SER A 107 -9.89 11.31 -4.48
CA SER A 107 -10.62 11.02 -5.73
C SER A 107 -11.87 11.89 -5.85
N GLN A 108 -12.62 12.04 -4.76
CA GLN A 108 -13.81 12.90 -4.73
C GLN A 108 -13.50 14.38 -4.96
N ILE A 109 -12.35 14.88 -4.46
CA ILE A 109 -11.92 16.27 -4.70
C ILE A 109 -11.55 16.46 -6.17
N TYR A 110 -10.78 15.54 -6.74
CA TYR A 110 -10.35 15.61 -8.13
C TYR A 110 -11.54 15.54 -9.10
N GLU A 111 -12.53 14.69 -8.83
CA GLU A 111 -13.75 14.62 -9.62
C GLU A 111 -14.56 15.91 -9.55
N LYS A 112 -14.67 16.55 -8.37
CA LYS A 112 -15.36 17.83 -8.22
C LYS A 112 -14.67 18.97 -8.96
N GLU A 113 -13.34 19.00 -8.99
CA GLU A 113 -12.58 20.03 -9.72
C GLU A 113 -12.65 19.84 -11.25
N ASN A 114 -12.73 18.59 -11.72
CA ASN A 114 -12.75 18.27 -13.15
C ASN A 114 -14.16 18.09 -13.74
N GLN A 115 -15.21 18.07 -12.91
CA GLN A 115 -16.58 18.26 -13.39
C GLN A 115 -16.72 19.71 -13.86
N ALA A 116 -16.73 19.90 -15.19
CA ALA A 116 -17.13 21.15 -15.81
C ALA A 116 -18.47 21.62 -15.22
N PRO A 117 -18.70 22.93 -15.02
CA PRO A 117 -19.96 23.41 -14.48
C PRO A 117 -21.12 22.84 -15.30
N PRO A 118 -22.16 22.26 -14.67
CA PRO A 118 -23.37 21.83 -15.36
C PRO A 118 -24.11 23.10 -15.82
N GLY A 119 -23.73 23.64 -16.97
CA GLY A 119 -24.28 24.89 -17.48
C GLY A 119 -23.27 25.68 -18.31
N GLY A 120 -22.85 25.13 -19.44
CA GLY A 120 -22.06 25.83 -20.45
C GLY A 120 -22.79 25.87 -21.79
N CYS A 121 -23.80 26.75 -21.87
CA CYS A 121 -24.45 27.28 -23.08
C CYS A 121 -25.31 26.34 -23.95
N GLU A 122 -26.56 26.13 -23.52
CA GLU A 122 -27.71 25.89 -24.43
C GLU A 122 -28.34 27.21 -24.93
N PHE A 123 -27.56 28.30 -24.95
CA PHE A 123 -27.92 29.60 -25.50
C PHE A 123 -26.79 30.11 -26.40
N CYS A 124 -26.79 29.64 -27.64
CA CYS A 124 -26.30 30.41 -28.79
C CYS A 124 -27.33 30.19 -29.90
N ASN A 125 -28.04 31.28 -30.24
CA ASN A 125 -29.01 31.40 -31.32
C ASN A 125 -28.47 30.90 -32.67
#